data_AF-A0AAU9XJP7-F1
#
_entry.id   AF-A0AAU9XJP7-F1
#
_cell.length_a   1.000
_cell.length_b   1.000
_cell.length_c   1.000
_cell.angle_alpha   90.00
_cell.angle_beta   90.00
_cell.angle_gamma   90.00
#
_symmetry.space_group_name_H-M   'P 1'
#
loop_
_entity.id
_entity.type
_entity.pdbx_description
1 polymer ?
#
loop_
_entity_poly.entity_id
_entity_poly.type
_entity_poly.pdbx_seq_one_letter_code
_entity_poly.pdbx_strand_id
1 'polypeptide(L)'
;MYVTNFCLSTDFNSAIMTASRKIGVLILMFSMSLLLTSVRANNCETELLHRCISRYRELVKEKPNNEQHCTRVQGVVDCFAENPSCQGQSINRFRLWILQEAMLEVKLKVCPRVNHEGLKDTSEKTGAAAGYMLVENLDQDDFFNSCAVQVHRTCSKKFLDLMKENQRICGDSVEWFACYKTKAIEINCNSPIIKQYSNFVEKVGIQLVSDALFANSCNAEL
;
A
#
# COMPACT_ATOMS: atom_id res chain seq x y z
N MET A 1 -10.12 -63.12 52.49
CA MET A 1 -9.81 -62.37 51.26
C MET A 1 -11.07 -61.64 50.82
N TYR A 2 -11.14 -60.33 51.01
CA TYR A 2 -12.17 -59.49 50.39
C TYR A 2 -11.46 -58.39 49.61
N VAL A 3 -11.70 -58.37 48.30
CA VAL A 3 -11.16 -57.39 47.35
C VAL A 3 -12.05 -56.15 47.41
N THR A 4 -11.48 -55.00 47.72
CA THR A 4 -12.14 -53.69 47.61
C THR A 4 -12.19 -53.28 46.13
N ASN A 5 -13.39 -53.21 45.56
CA ASN A 5 -13.63 -52.59 44.26
C ASN A 5 -13.54 -51.07 44.38
N PHE A 6 -12.61 -50.47 43.63
CA PHE A 6 -12.44 -49.03 43.51
C PHE A 6 -13.53 -48.46 42.58
N CYS A 7 -14.49 -47.71 43.12
CA CYS A 7 -15.44 -46.92 42.33
C CYS A 7 -14.76 -45.61 41.85
N LEU A 8 -14.15 -45.66 40.66
CA LEU A 8 -13.68 -44.47 39.92
C LEU A 8 -14.22 -44.57 38.50
N SER A 9 -15.36 -43.95 38.16
CA SER A 9 -15.75 -43.91 36.73
C SER A 9 -16.83 -42.91 36.28
N THR A 10 -17.58 -42.23 37.14
CA THR A 10 -18.71 -41.38 36.64
C THR A 10 -18.45 -39.88 36.74
N ASP A 11 -17.93 -39.38 37.87
CA ASP A 11 -17.79 -37.93 38.07
C ASP A 11 -16.62 -37.31 37.30
N PHE A 12 -15.52 -38.07 37.13
CA PHE A 12 -14.34 -37.61 36.39
C PHE A 12 -14.65 -37.43 34.90
N ASN A 13 -15.44 -38.33 34.32
CA ASN A 13 -15.87 -38.25 32.92
C ASN A 13 -16.82 -37.07 32.67
N SER A 14 -17.72 -36.77 33.62
CA SER A 14 -18.63 -35.61 33.55
C SER A 14 -17.88 -34.26 33.61
N ALA A 15 -16.89 -34.15 34.51
CA ALA A 15 -16.05 -32.95 34.63
C ALA A 15 -15.20 -32.71 33.38
N ILE A 16 -14.61 -33.77 32.81
CA ILE A 16 -13.84 -33.70 31.55
C ILE A 16 -14.73 -33.30 30.38
N MET A 17 -15.92 -33.88 30.23
CA MET A 17 -16.85 -33.51 29.15
C MET A 17 -17.28 -32.04 29.25
N THR A 18 -17.52 -31.54 30.46
CA THR A 18 -17.90 -30.14 30.69
C THR A 18 -16.76 -29.17 30.40
N ALA A 19 -15.52 -29.52 30.79
CA ALA A 19 -14.33 -28.74 30.48
C ALA A 19 -14.03 -28.72 28.98
N SER A 20 -14.09 -29.87 28.30
CA SER A 20 -13.91 -29.98 26.84
C SER A 20 -14.97 -29.19 26.06
N ARG A 21 -16.22 -29.18 26.52
CA ARG A 21 -17.30 -28.38 25.92
C ARG A 21 -17.07 -26.87 26.10
N LYS A 22 -16.58 -26.43 27.26
CA LYS A 22 -16.22 -25.02 27.52
C LYS A 22 -15.02 -24.57 26.68
N ILE A 23 -13.99 -25.42 26.55
CA ILE A 23 -12.83 -25.16 25.69
C ILE A 23 -13.26 -25.11 24.21
N GLY A 24 -14.10 -26.04 23.76
CA GLY A 24 -14.64 -26.03 22.40
C GLY A 24 -15.45 -24.79 22.07
N VAL A 25 -16.30 -24.31 23.00
CA VAL A 25 -17.04 -23.05 22.84
C VAL A 25 -16.11 -21.85 22.79
N LEU A 26 -15.08 -21.79 23.64
CA LEU A 26 -14.07 -20.72 23.60
C LEU A 26 -13.32 -20.71 22.26
N ILE A 27 -12.86 -21.86 21.77
CA ILE A 27 -12.17 -21.98 20.48
C ILE A 27 -13.09 -21.52 19.33
N LEU A 28 -14.37 -21.90 19.35
CA LEU A 28 -15.36 -21.44 18.36
C LEU A 28 -15.61 -19.93 18.43
N MET A 29 -15.68 -19.33 19.62
CA MET A 29 -15.86 -17.89 19.75
C MET A 29 -14.61 -17.11 19.30
N PHE A 30 -13.42 -17.62 19.60
CA PHE A 30 -12.16 -17.03 19.11
C PHE A 30 -12.04 -17.15 17.58
N SER A 31 -12.34 -18.32 17.00
CA SER A 31 -12.28 -18.50 15.54
C SER A 31 -13.31 -17.66 14.80
N MET A 32 -14.53 -17.53 15.34
CA MET A 32 -15.56 -16.67 14.75
C MET A 32 -15.21 -15.18 14.86
N SER A 33 -14.56 -14.76 15.95
CA SER A 33 -14.06 -13.39 16.10
C SER A 33 -12.92 -13.08 15.11
N LEU A 34 -12.00 -14.03 14.89
CA LEU A 34 -10.92 -13.94 13.89
C LEU A 34 -11.45 -13.89 12.44
N LEU A 35 -12.53 -14.61 12.15
CA LEU A 35 -13.18 -14.58 10.84
C LEU A 35 -13.92 -13.25 10.59
N LEU A 36 -14.56 -12.68 11.62
CA LEU A 36 -15.26 -11.41 11.49
C LEU A 36 -14.29 -10.22 11.30
N THR A 37 -13.11 -10.27 11.92
CA THR A 37 -12.07 -9.23 11.72
C THR A 37 -11.46 -9.30 10.33
N SER A 38 -11.19 -10.50 9.79
CA SER A 38 -10.62 -10.67 8.45
C SER A 38 -11.59 -10.25 7.34
N VAL A 39 -12.89 -10.57 7.46
CA VAL A 39 -13.91 -10.15 6.49
C VAL A 39 -14.09 -8.63 6.47
N ARG A 40 -14.11 -7.97 7.65
CA ARG A 40 -14.21 -6.51 7.73
C ARG A 40 -12.98 -5.79 7.16
N ALA A 41 -11.77 -6.31 7.42
CA ALA A 41 -10.54 -5.74 6.86
C ALA A 41 -10.56 -5.81 5.32
N ASN A 42 -10.89 -6.97 4.75
CA ASN A 42 -10.95 -7.16 3.30
C ASN A 42 -11.96 -6.22 2.60
N ASN A 43 -13.10 -5.99 3.24
CA ASN A 43 -14.12 -5.07 2.70
C ASN A 43 -13.64 -3.62 2.67
N CYS A 44 -12.96 -3.14 3.73
CA CYS A 44 -12.49 -1.76 3.75
C CYS A 44 -11.31 -1.52 2.80
N GLU A 45 -10.40 -2.50 2.65
CA GLU A 45 -9.27 -2.40 1.72
C GLU A 45 -9.76 -2.24 0.28
N THR A 46 -10.68 -3.11 -0.12
CA THR A 46 -11.29 -3.09 -1.46
C THR A 46 -12.01 -1.77 -1.71
N GLU A 47 -12.83 -1.32 -0.76
CA GLU A 47 -13.59 -0.07 -0.89
C GLU A 47 -12.67 1.15 -1.02
N LEU A 48 -11.65 1.25 -0.16
CA LEU A 48 -10.72 2.38 -0.17
C LEU A 48 -9.86 2.38 -1.44
N LEU A 49 -9.31 1.22 -1.84
CA LEU A 49 -8.55 1.10 -3.08
C LEU A 49 -9.39 1.51 -4.29
N HIS A 50 -10.57 0.92 -4.44
CA HIS A 50 -11.44 1.20 -5.58
C HIS A 50 -11.87 2.67 -5.61
N ARG A 51 -12.25 3.25 -4.46
CA ARG A 51 -12.63 4.67 -4.36
C ARG A 51 -11.49 5.59 -4.75
N CYS A 52 -10.29 5.39 -4.20
CA CYS A 52 -9.16 6.26 -4.48
C CYS A 52 -8.61 6.12 -5.90
N ILE A 53 -8.61 4.91 -6.46
CA ILE A 53 -8.26 4.69 -7.87
C ILE A 53 -9.26 5.40 -8.79
N SER A 54 -10.56 5.25 -8.52
CA SER A 54 -11.61 5.93 -9.29
C SER A 54 -11.49 7.45 -9.18
N ARG A 55 -11.22 7.97 -7.98
CA ARG A 55 -10.97 9.39 -7.78
C ARG A 55 -9.76 9.88 -8.57
N TYR A 56 -8.69 9.10 -8.64
CA TYR A 56 -7.54 9.46 -9.47
C TYR A 56 -7.88 9.51 -10.96
N ARG A 57 -8.67 8.55 -11.46
CA ARG A 57 -9.14 8.55 -12.86
C ARG A 57 -9.96 9.80 -13.18
N GLU A 58 -10.83 10.23 -12.27
CA GLU A 58 -11.57 11.49 -12.39
C GLU A 58 -10.63 12.69 -12.41
N LEU A 59 -9.67 12.75 -11.49
CA LEU A 59 -8.68 13.83 -11.44
C LEU A 59 -7.86 13.93 -12.74
N VAL A 60 -7.54 12.80 -13.39
CA VAL A 60 -6.88 12.81 -14.71
C VAL A 60 -7.81 13.40 -15.79
N LYS A 61 -9.12 13.09 -15.76
CA LYS A 61 -10.11 13.67 -16.70
C LYS A 61 -10.31 15.17 -16.48
N GLU A 62 -10.52 15.57 -15.23
CA GLU A 62 -10.75 16.97 -14.84
C GLU A 62 -9.50 17.84 -15.05
N LYS A 63 -8.32 17.27 -14.81
CA LYS A 63 -7.04 17.98 -14.76
C LYS A 63 -6.00 17.23 -15.58
N PRO A 64 -6.12 17.16 -16.93
CA PRO A 64 -5.22 16.36 -17.77
C PRO A 64 -3.84 16.99 -17.95
N ASN A 65 -3.66 18.27 -17.65
CA ASN A 65 -2.43 19.00 -17.97
C ASN A 65 -1.32 18.79 -16.92
N ASN A 66 -0.06 18.82 -17.35
CA ASN A 66 1.10 18.69 -16.45
C ASN A 66 1.15 19.78 -15.36
N GLU A 67 0.62 20.97 -15.63
CA GLU A 67 0.55 22.07 -14.66
C GLU A 67 -0.26 21.71 -13.40
N GLN A 68 -1.21 20.77 -13.52
CA GLN A 68 -2.05 20.30 -12.42
C GLN A 68 -1.47 19.08 -11.71
N HIS A 69 -0.21 18.74 -11.98
CA HIS A 69 0.48 17.58 -11.40
C HIS A 69 0.41 17.56 -9.88
N CYS A 70 0.83 18.64 -9.21
CA CYS A 70 0.81 18.70 -7.76
C CYS A 70 -0.60 18.59 -7.17
N THR A 71 -1.61 19.09 -7.88
CA THR A 71 -3.02 18.94 -7.48
C THR A 71 -3.47 17.49 -7.54
N ARG A 72 -3.06 16.74 -8.56
CA ARG A 72 -3.36 15.30 -8.67
C ARG A 72 -2.62 14.49 -7.62
N VAL A 73 -1.33 14.78 -7.40
CA VAL A 73 -0.51 14.14 -6.36
C VAL A 73 -1.16 14.33 -4.99
N GLN A 74 -1.51 15.58 -4.62
CA GLN A 74 -2.17 15.84 -3.33
C GLN A 74 -3.51 15.11 -3.23
N GLY A 75 -4.32 15.09 -4.29
CA GLY A 75 -5.61 14.38 -4.26
C GLY A 75 -5.49 12.87 -4.03
N VAL A 76 -4.44 12.24 -4.55
CA VAL A 76 -4.16 10.80 -4.28
C VAL A 76 -3.66 10.61 -2.86
N VAL A 77 -2.75 11.48 -2.40
CA VAL A 77 -2.21 11.44 -1.03
C VAL A 77 -3.34 11.58 0.00
N ASP A 78 -4.21 12.58 -0.17
CA ASP A 78 -5.34 12.83 0.71
C ASP A 78 -6.27 11.63 0.77
N CYS A 79 -6.65 11.08 -0.39
CA CYS A 79 -7.58 9.94 -0.44
C CYS A 79 -7.02 8.71 0.29
N PHE A 80 -5.74 8.39 0.10
CA PHE A 80 -5.13 7.25 0.78
C PHE A 80 -4.78 7.51 2.26
N ALA A 81 -4.70 8.78 2.68
CA ALA A 81 -4.61 9.16 4.09
C ALA A 81 -5.96 9.02 4.82
N GLU A 82 -7.08 8.97 4.10
CA GLU A 82 -8.40 8.73 4.69
C GLU A 82 -8.47 7.37 5.40
N ASN A 83 -9.31 7.32 6.43
CA ASN A 83 -9.60 6.09 7.18
C ASN A 83 -8.33 5.32 7.61
N PRO A 84 -7.47 5.91 8.47
CA PRO A 84 -6.24 5.25 8.94
C PRO A 84 -6.50 3.97 9.75
N SER A 85 -7.74 3.75 10.20
CA SER A 85 -8.18 2.50 10.82
C SER A 85 -8.39 1.35 9.84
N CYS A 86 -8.61 1.61 8.54
CA CYS A 86 -8.63 0.55 7.55
C CYS A 86 -7.20 0.05 7.32
N GLN A 87 -6.94 -1.20 7.70
CA GLN A 87 -5.60 -1.79 7.65
C GLN A 87 -5.65 -3.16 7.00
N GLY A 88 -4.60 -3.47 6.27
CA GLY A 88 -4.37 -4.77 5.68
C GLY A 88 -3.19 -4.72 4.72
N GLN A 89 -2.76 -5.89 4.24
CA GLN A 89 -1.48 -5.99 3.56
C GLN A 89 -1.45 -5.17 2.27
N SER A 90 -2.54 -5.17 1.51
CA SER A 90 -2.63 -4.52 0.21
C SER A 90 -2.70 -3.01 0.38
N ILE A 91 -3.63 -2.51 1.21
CA ILE A 91 -3.78 -1.06 1.44
C ILE A 91 -2.53 -0.44 2.08
N ASN A 92 -1.89 -1.13 3.02
CA ASN A 92 -0.71 -0.61 3.69
C ASN A 92 0.48 -0.48 2.74
N ARG A 93 0.62 -1.44 1.82
CA ARG A 93 1.63 -1.40 0.76
C ARG A 93 1.33 -0.27 -0.24
N PHE A 94 0.06 -0.03 -0.57
CA PHE A 94 -0.35 1.10 -1.42
C PHE A 94 0.00 2.43 -0.78
N ARG A 95 -0.39 2.63 0.48
CA ARG A 95 -0.05 3.83 1.24
C ARG A 95 1.46 4.06 1.30
N LEU A 96 2.25 3.02 1.51
CA LEU A 96 3.71 3.13 1.50
C LEU A 96 4.25 3.59 0.14
N TRP A 97 3.71 3.08 -0.97
CA TRP A 97 4.14 3.53 -2.29
C TRP A 97 3.76 4.98 -2.55
N ILE A 98 2.52 5.39 -2.27
CA ILE A 98 2.08 6.78 -2.41
C ILE A 98 2.90 7.71 -1.50
N LEU A 99 3.25 7.27 -0.30
CA LEU A 99 4.12 7.99 0.61
C LEU A 99 5.50 8.23 0.02
N GLN A 100 6.14 7.19 -0.52
CA GLN A 100 7.48 7.30 -1.13
C GLN A 100 7.46 8.20 -2.37
N GLU A 101 6.40 8.15 -3.17
CA GLU A 101 6.19 9.07 -4.29
C GLU A 101 6.02 10.52 -3.81
N ALA A 102 5.18 10.77 -2.81
CA ALA A 102 4.97 12.10 -2.26
C ALA A 102 6.26 12.69 -1.65
N MET A 103 7.05 11.85 -0.97
CA MET A 103 8.37 12.23 -0.48
C MET A 103 9.32 12.58 -1.62
N LEU A 104 9.33 11.80 -2.71
CA LEU A 104 10.13 12.07 -3.89
C LEU A 104 9.79 13.43 -4.52
N GLU A 105 8.49 13.73 -4.66
CA GLU A 105 7.98 15.01 -5.17
C GLU A 105 8.48 16.22 -4.36
N VAL A 106 8.43 16.10 -3.03
CA VAL A 106 8.90 17.14 -2.10
C VAL A 106 10.42 17.27 -2.17
N LYS A 107 11.14 16.15 -2.10
CA LYS A 107 12.60 16.09 -2.09
C LYS A 107 13.22 16.68 -3.35
N LEU A 108 12.64 16.36 -4.51
CA LEU A 108 13.03 16.89 -5.82
C LEU A 108 12.48 18.30 -6.12
N LYS A 109 11.74 18.91 -5.17
CA LYS A 109 11.10 20.22 -5.31
C LYS A 109 10.19 20.33 -6.54
N VAL A 110 9.58 19.22 -6.97
CA VAL A 110 8.60 19.21 -8.06
C VAL A 110 7.25 19.65 -7.53
N CYS A 111 6.82 19.09 -6.40
CA CYS A 111 5.65 19.54 -5.65
C CYS A 111 6.02 19.76 -4.17
N PRO A 112 6.70 20.87 -3.84
CA PRO A 112 7.32 21.09 -2.53
C PRO A 112 6.33 21.28 -1.37
N ARG A 113 5.02 21.38 -1.66
CA ARG A 113 3.96 21.63 -0.67
C ARG A 113 3.03 20.44 -0.47
N VAL A 114 3.35 19.27 -1.03
CA VAL A 114 2.52 18.07 -0.83
C VAL A 114 2.57 17.67 0.64
N ASN A 115 1.41 17.70 1.30
CA ASN A 115 1.27 17.25 2.67
C ASN A 115 1.05 15.73 2.69
N HIS A 116 2.03 14.99 3.20
CA HIS A 116 2.03 13.53 3.28
C HIS A 116 2.15 13.00 4.71
N GLU A 117 2.04 13.85 5.73
CA GLU A 117 2.23 13.47 7.14
C GLU A 117 1.24 12.39 7.58
N GLY A 118 -0.05 12.51 7.22
CA GLY A 118 -1.05 11.51 7.57
C GLY A 118 -0.77 10.11 7.00
N LEU A 119 -0.20 10.04 5.79
CA LEU A 119 0.26 8.76 5.22
C LEU A 119 1.49 8.23 5.96
N LYS A 120 2.43 9.10 6.31
CA LYS A 120 3.62 8.72 7.07
C LYS A 120 3.24 8.08 8.40
N ASP A 121 2.41 8.77 9.19
CA ASP A 121 1.92 8.28 10.48
C ASP A 121 1.24 6.91 10.34
N THR A 122 0.41 6.75 9.29
CA THR A 122 -0.30 5.49 9.02
C THR A 122 0.68 4.37 8.63
N SER A 123 1.64 4.64 7.75
CA SER A 123 2.64 3.66 7.31
C SER A 123 3.61 3.25 8.43
N GLU A 124 3.94 4.15 9.35
CA GLU A 124 4.76 3.86 10.53
C GLU A 124 3.98 3.03 11.55
N LYS A 125 2.75 3.45 11.89
CA LYS A 125 1.88 2.75 12.84
C LYS A 125 1.55 1.32 12.43
N THR A 126 1.39 1.08 11.13
CA THR A 126 1.09 -0.25 10.57
C THR A 126 2.34 -1.12 10.37
N GLY A 127 3.53 -0.56 10.60
CA GLY A 127 4.80 -1.23 10.31
C GLY A 127 5.07 -1.41 8.81
N ALA A 128 4.26 -0.83 7.92
CA ALA A 128 4.45 -0.93 6.47
C ALA A 128 5.79 -0.34 6.03
N ALA A 129 6.22 0.75 6.67
CA ALA A 129 7.51 1.39 6.41
C ALA A 129 8.71 0.60 6.99
N ALA A 130 8.49 -0.41 7.83
CA ALA A 130 9.56 -1.14 8.47
C ALA A 130 10.43 -1.87 7.45
N GLY A 131 11.75 -1.65 7.51
CA GLY A 131 12.71 -2.26 6.59
C GLY A 131 12.84 -1.56 5.24
N TYR A 132 12.20 -0.41 5.04
CA TYR A 132 12.40 0.44 3.88
C TYR A 132 13.11 1.74 4.26
N MET A 133 14.10 2.15 3.47
CA MET A 133 14.67 3.48 3.58
C MET A 133 13.71 4.48 2.91
N LEU A 134 13.18 5.42 3.68
CA LEU A 134 12.29 6.47 3.17
C LEU A 134 13.10 7.50 2.37
N VAL A 135 12.53 7.98 1.26
CA VAL A 135 13.17 8.99 0.38
C VAL A 135 13.52 10.26 1.15
N GLU A 136 12.70 10.66 2.13
CA GLU A 136 12.98 11.83 2.95
C GLU A 136 14.29 11.73 3.77
N ASN A 137 14.78 10.52 4.05
CA ASN A 137 15.97 10.28 4.86
C ASN A 137 17.28 10.31 4.05
N LEU A 138 17.21 10.55 2.74
CA LEU A 138 18.39 10.71 1.89
C LEU A 138 19.05 12.08 2.07
N ASP A 139 20.38 12.13 2.02
CA ASP A 139 21.18 13.33 2.29
C ASP A 139 21.00 14.46 1.27
N GLN A 140 21.04 15.71 1.74
CA GLN A 140 20.72 16.95 1.00
C GLN A 140 21.57 17.25 -0.24
N ASP A 141 22.74 16.64 -0.36
CA ASP A 141 23.67 16.97 -1.44
C ASP A 141 23.25 16.42 -2.82
N ASP A 142 22.24 15.55 -2.87
CA ASP A 142 21.68 15.00 -4.11
C ASP A 142 20.69 15.95 -4.84
N PHE A 143 20.35 17.09 -4.24
CA PHE A 143 19.08 17.79 -4.48
C PHE A 143 19.12 18.80 -5.63
N PHE A 144 20.32 19.09 -6.13
CA PHE A 144 20.54 19.93 -7.31
C PHE A 144 20.93 19.11 -8.54
N ASN A 145 20.75 17.79 -8.48
CA ASN A 145 21.00 16.95 -9.63
C ASN A 145 19.83 17.10 -10.63
N SER A 146 20.00 17.99 -11.60
CA SER A 146 19.03 18.25 -12.68
C SER A 146 18.57 16.95 -13.37
N CYS A 147 19.42 15.93 -13.41
CA CYS A 147 19.07 14.63 -13.97
C CYS A 147 17.97 13.90 -13.16
N ALA A 148 17.94 14.01 -11.83
CA ALA A 148 16.95 13.32 -11.01
C ALA A 148 15.54 13.88 -11.25
N VAL A 149 15.45 15.21 -11.26
CA VAL A 149 14.23 15.94 -11.62
C VAL A 149 13.81 15.58 -13.05
N GLN A 150 14.75 15.47 -13.98
CA GLN A 150 14.47 15.08 -15.37
C GLN A 150 13.90 13.67 -15.46
N VAL A 151 14.53 12.67 -14.82
CA VAL A 151 14.02 11.28 -14.79
C VAL A 151 12.60 11.25 -14.25
N HIS A 152 12.39 11.82 -13.06
CA HIS A 152 11.09 11.80 -12.40
C HIS A 152 10.01 12.49 -13.24
N ARG A 153 10.26 13.72 -13.74
CA ARG A 153 9.28 14.42 -14.60
C ARG A 153 8.98 13.68 -15.90
N THR A 154 9.98 13.07 -16.54
CA THR A 154 9.76 12.26 -17.74
C THR A 154 8.88 11.06 -17.43
N CYS A 155 9.15 10.35 -16.33
CA CYS A 155 8.41 9.15 -15.97
C CYS A 155 6.98 9.46 -15.50
N SER A 156 6.78 10.51 -14.70
CA SER A 156 5.44 10.96 -14.29
C SER A 156 4.63 11.46 -15.49
N LYS A 157 5.27 12.13 -16.46
CA LYS A 157 4.62 12.51 -17.73
C LYS A 157 4.23 11.28 -18.55
N LYS A 158 5.12 10.29 -18.71
CA LYS A 158 4.81 9.03 -19.43
C LYS A 158 3.59 8.35 -18.81
N PHE A 159 3.55 8.24 -17.49
CA PHE A 159 2.39 7.66 -16.78
C PHE A 159 1.10 8.43 -17.05
N LEU A 160 1.15 9.77 -16.93
CA LEU A 160 -0.02 10.60 -17.20
C LEU A 160 -0.52 10.46 -18.64
N ASP A 161 0.38 10.41 -19.61
CA ASP A 161 0.01 10.28 -21.03
C ASP A 161 -0.66 8.92 -21.29
N LEU A 162 -0.15 7.82 -20.72
CA LEU A 162 -0.80 6.50 -20.77
C LEU A 162 -2.19 6.50 -20.10
N MET A 163 -2.30 7.14 -18.93
CA MET A 163 -3.54 7.23 -18.18
C MET A 163 -4.64 8.02 -18.91
N LYS A 164 -4.27 8.98 -19.77
CA LYS A 164 -5.24 9.72 -20.60
C LYS A 164 -5.82 8.85 -21.71
N GLU A 165 -5.02 7.93 -22.26
CA GLU A 165 -5.44 7.09 -23.38
C GLU A 165 -6.39 5.99 -22.91
N ASN A 166 -6.00 5.24 -21.87
CA ASN A 166 -6.67 3.98 -21.55
C ASN A 166 -7.14 3.87 -20.09
N GLN A 167 -6.76 4.81 -19.22
CA GLN A 167 -7.09 4.83 -17.78
C GLN A 167 -6.74 3.53 -17.02
N ARG A 168 -5.74 2.77 -17.50
CA ARG A 168 -5.37 1.44 -17.00
C ARG A 168 -4.32 1.55 -15.89
N ILE A 169 -4.75 2.01 -14.71
CA ILE A 169 -3.82 2.35 -13.62
C ILE A 169 -2.80 1.25 -13.30
N CYS A 170 -3.21 -0.03 -13.25
CA CYS A 170 -2.30 -1.15 -12.98
C CYS A 170 -1.25 -1.32 -14.09
N GLY A 171 -1.69 -1.43 -15.35
CA GLY A 171 -0.79 -1.63 -16.48
C GLY A 171 0.13 -0.43 -16.71
N ASP A 172 -0.43 0.77 -16.63
CA ASP A 172 0.29 2.01 -16.84
C ASP A 172 1.29 2.28 -15.68
N SER A 173 1.01 1.77 -14.47
CA SER A 173 1.97 1.83 -13.34
C SER A 173 3.18 0.92 -13.56
N VAL A 174 3.04 -0.25 -14.20
CA VAL A 174 4.21 -1.10 -14.54
C VAL A 174 5.15 -0.36 -15.48
N GLU A 175 4.60 0.28 -16.50
CA GLU A 175 5.35 1.12 -17.45
C GLU A 175 6.01 2.33 -16.79
N TRP A 176 5.36 2.88 -15.76
CA TRP A 176 5.89 3.97 -14.96
C TRP A 176 7.05 3.53 -14.07
N PHE A 177 6.93 2.39 -13.38
CA PHE A 177 7.99 1.86 -12.53
C PHE A 177 9.23 1.50 -13.33
N ALA A 178 9.05 0.85 -14.49
CA ALA A 178 10.14 0.53 -15.40
C ALA A 178 10.84 1.78 -15.95
N CYS A 179 10.11 2.89 -16.13
CA CYS A 179 10.66 4.12 -16.67
C CYS A 179 11.84 4.68 -15.85
N TYR A 180 11.78 4.62 -14.51
CA TYR A 180 12.82 5.22 -13.67
C TYR A 180 14.21 4.64 -13.95
N LYS A 181 14.30 3.31 -14.01
CA LYS A 181 15.56 2.60 -14.30
C LYS A 181 16.03 2.86 -15.73
N THR A 182 15.13 2.71 -16.70
CA THR A 182 15.44 2.92 -18.13
C THR A 182 15.91 4.34 -18.40
N LYS A 183 15.18 5.34 -17.91
CA LYS A 183 15.49 6.74 -18.17
C LYS A 183 16.78 7.18 -17.46
N ALA A 184 17.00 6.71 -16.23
CA ALA A 184 18.25 6.99 -15.52
C ALA A 184 19.48 6.46 -16.29
N ILE A 185 19.41 5.25 -16.85
CA ILE A 185 20.47 4.69 -17.69
C ILE A 185 20.65 5.51 -18.97
N GLU A 186 19.55 5.82 -19.67
CA GLU A 186 19.55 6.57 -20.94
C GLU A 186 20.27 7.92 -20.83
N ILE A 187 20.04 8.66 -19.74
CA ILE A 187 20.64 9.99 -19.54
C ILE A 187 21.88 9.97 -18.62
N ASN A 188 22.39 8.77 -18.28
CA ASN A 188 23.51 8.59 -17.35
C ASN A 188 23.32 9.29 -15.99
N CYS A 189 22.12 9.21 -15.43
CA CYS A 189 21.79 9.79 -14.12
C CYS A 189 22.17 8.83 -12.99
N ASN A 190 23.27 9.14 -12.29
CA ASN A 190 23.76 8.37 -11.13
C ASN A 190 23.23 8.88 -9.79
N SER A 191 22.07 9.54 -9.80
CA SER A 191 21.46 10.11 -8.60
C SER A 191 21.04 9.02 -7.60
N PRO A 192 21.54 9.04 -6.34
CA PRO A 192 21.17 8.05 -5.32
C PRO A 192 19.66 8.01 -5.03
N ILE A 193 18.99 9.16 -5.02
CA ILE A 193 17.53 9.22 -4.82
C ILE A 193 16.75 8.49 -5.91
N ILE A 194 17.12 8.64 -7.18
CA ILE A 194 16.48 7.89 -8.28
C ILE A 194 16.80 6.41 -8.19
N LYS A 195 18.05 6.05 -7.88
CA LYS A 195 18.47 4.65 -7.72
C LYS A 195 17.71 3.95 -6.59
N GLN A 196 17.55 4.61 -5.45
CA GLN A 196 16.80 4.07 -4.33
C GLN A 196 15.31 3.95 -4.66
N TYR A 197 14.72 5.00 -5.24
CA TYR A 197 13.32 4.97 -5.62
C TYR A 197 13.04 3.89 -6.68
N SER A 198 13.89 3.76 -7.70
CA SER A 198 13.75 2.71 -8.73
C SER A 198 13.82 1.31 -8.11
N ASN A 199 14.74 1.07 -7.18
CA ASN A 199 14.84 -0.20 -6.47
C ASN A 199 13.59 -0.47 -5.60
N PHE A 200 13.06 0.57 -4.97
CA PHE A 200 11.84 0.49 -4.17
C PHE A 200 10.64 0.08 -5.04
N VAL A 201 10.40 0.75 -6.18
CA VAL A 201 9.26 0.43 -7.05
C VAL A 201 9.43 -0.88 -7.81
N GLU A 202 10.67 -1.30 -8.12
CA GLU A 202 10.95 -2.63 -8.68
C GLU A 202 10.53 -3.74 -7.68
N LYS A 203 10.76 -3.54 -6.38
CA LYS A 203 10.39 -4.52 -5.35
C LYS A 203 8.92 -4.42 -4.94
N VAL A 204 8.46 -3.23 -4.56
CA VAL A 204 7.15 -3.00 -3.94
C VAL A 204 6.08 -2.74 -5.01
N GLY A 205 6.40 -1.97 -6.05
CA GLY A 205 5.48 -1.65 -7.14
C GLY A 205 5.03 -2.89 -7.92
N ILE A 206 5.94 -3.81 -8.25
CA ILE A 206 5.57 -5.08 -8.91
C ILE A 206 4.68 -5.95 -8.00
N GLN A 207 5.01 -6.00 -6.71
CA GLN A 207 4.18 -6.72 -5.73
C GLN A 207 2.79 -6.10 -5.59
N LEU A 208 2.67 -4.77 -5.72
CA LEU A 208 1.40 -4.05 -5.75
C LEU A 208 0.56 -4.42 -6.97
N VAL A 209 1.14 -4.38 -8.17
CA VAL A 209 0.40 -4.71 -9.41
C VAL A 209 -0.01 -6.18 -9.47
N SER A 210 0.77 -7.06 -8.82
CA SER A 210 0.49 -8.49 -8.74
C SER A 210 -0.46 -8.87 -7.59
N ASP A 211 -0.81 -7.92 -6.72
CA ASP A 211 -1.75 -8.13 -5.63
C ASP A 211 -3.18 -8.25 -6.20
N ALA A 212 -3.89 -9.33 -5.83
CA ALA A 212 -5.21 -9.61 -6.38
C ALA A 212 -6.25 -8.53 -6.06
N LEU A 213 -6.20 -7.92 -4.86
CA LEU A 213 -7.13 -6.86 -4.49
C LEU A 213 -6.90 -5.61 -5.32
N PHE A 214 -5.63 -5.26 -5.56
CA PHE A 214 -5.32 -4.14 -6.43
C PHE A 214 -5.63 -4.42 -7.90
N ALA A 215 -5.24 -5.59 -8.42
CA ALA A 215 -5.55 -5.98 -9.79
C ALA A 215 -7.06 -5.94 -10.06
N ASN A 216 -7.87 -6.42 -9.11
CA ASN A 216 -9.33 -6.34 -9.20
C ASN A 216 -9.84 -4.89 -9.11
N SER A 217 -9.27 -4.06 -8.23
CA SER A 217 -9.65 -2.66 -8.09
C SER A 217 -9.28 -1.81 -9.32
N CYS A 218 -8.22 -2.19 -10.04
CA CYS A 218 -7.81 -1.58 -11.30
C CYS A 218 -8.68 -2.02 -12.48
N ASN A 219 -9.13 -3.27 -12.52
CA ASN A 219 -9.88 -3.82 -13.65
C ASN A 219 -11.39 -3.68 -13.50
N ALA A 220 -11.86 -3.22 -12.34
CA ALA A 220 -13.25 -2.86 -12.16
C ALA A 220 -13.61 -1.73 -13.16
N GLU A 221 -14.39 -2.11 -14.16
CA GLU A 221 -15.02 -1.20 -15.10
C GLU A 221 -15.95 -0.26 -14.32
N LEU A 222 -15.96 1.01 -14.70
CA LEU A 222 -17.01 1.96 -14.34
C LEU A 222 -18.25 1.66 -15.17
#